data_AF-A0A2E8STN3-F1
#
_entry.id   AF-A0A2E8STN3-F1
#
_cell.length_a   1.000
_cell.length_b   1.000
_cell.length_c   1.000
_cell.angle_alpha   90.00
_cell.angle_beta   90.00
_cell.angle_gamma   90.00
#
_symmetry.space_group_name_H-M   'P 1'
#
loop_
_entity.id
_entity.type
_entity.pdbx_description
1 polymer ?
#
loop_
_entity_poly.entity_id
_entity_poly.type
_entity_poly.pdbx_seq_one_letter_code
_entity_poly.pdbx_strand_id
1 'polypeptide(L)'
;MEELEIVVSPQHPIGTWLRSRGDEHYSVHLVQCDWSRDLESICLNAHETIAAVDEHTEVDGEWAGRDGEMHAHITEVDSNPC
;
A
#
# COMPACT_ATOMS: atom_id res chain seq x y z
N MET A 1 0.42 17.29 -4.00
CA MET A 1 -0.72 16.77 -3.21
C MET A 1 -1.58 16.06 -4.24
N GLU A 2 -1.49 14.73 -4.26
CA GLU A 2 -2.11 13.89 -5.31
C GLU A 2 -3.08 12.87 -4.68
N GLU A 3 -3.96 12.32 -5.53
CA GLU A 3 -5.14 11.45 -5.33
C GLU A 3 -5.90 11.56 -4.00
N LEU A 4 -5.27 11.29 -2.85
CA LEU A 4 -5.90 11.25 -1.52
C LEU A 4 -5.75 12.53 -0.70
N GLU A 5 -5.02 13.53 -1.21
CA GLU A 5 -4.75 14.80 -0.50
C GLU A 5 -4.15 14.66 0.91
N ILE A 6 -3.47 13.53 1.17
CA ILE A 6 -2.80 13.25 2.43
C ILE A 6 -1.36 13.77 2.45
N VAL A 7 -0.92 14.15 3.64
CA VAL A 7 0.49 14.45 3.92
C VAL A 7 1.07 13.26 4.67
N VAL A 8 2.11 12.66 4.10
CA VAL A 8 2.81 11.50 4.65
C VAL A 8 4.28 11.83 4.88
N SER A 9 4.87 11.20 5.89
CA SER A 9 6.31 11.18 6.14
C SER A 9 6.88 9.82 5.75
N PRO A 10 7.56 9.69 4.60
CA PRO A 10 8.13 8.42 4.18
C PRO A 10 9.27 8.02 5.12
N GLN A 11 9.33 6.74 5.47
CA GLN A 11 10.32 6.15 6.35
C GLN A 11 11.36 5.35 5.54
N HIS A 12 11.17 4.03 5.40
CA HIS A 12 12.08 3.16 4.66
C HIS A 12 11.33 2.30 3.64
N PRO A 13 11.96 1.95 2.50
CA PRO A 13 11.40 0.95 1.60
C PRO A 13 11.33 -0.41 2.30
N ILE A 14 10.15 -1.02 2.28
CA ILE A 14 9.90 -2.38 2.80
C ILE A 14 10.29 -3.40 1.73
N GLY A 15 10.05 -3.10 0.46
CA GLY A 15 10.34 -4.01 -0.64
C GLY A 15 10.43 -3.31 -1.99
N THR A 16 11.05 -3.99 -2.96
CA THR A 16 11.15 -3.52 -4.34
C THR A 16 10.89 -4.66 -5.32
N TRP A 17 9.94 -4.45 -6.23
CA TRP A 17 9.58 -5.41 -7.27
C TRP A 17 10.07 -4.90 -8.61
N LEU A 18 11.06 -5.61 -9.17
CA LEU A 18 11.59 -5.35 -10.50
C LEU A 18 10.79 -6.11 -11.54
N ARG A 19 10.47 -5.45 -12.64
CA ARG A 19 9.69 -6.03 -13.73
C ARG A 19 10.11 -5.47 -15.08
N SER A 20 9.80 -6.25 -16.09
CA SER A 20 10.01 -5.91 -17.49
C SER A 20 8.72 -6.20 -18.25
N ARG A 21 8.31 -5.28 -19.13
CA ARG A 21 7.21 -5.47 -20.08
C ARG A 21 7.70 -5.12 -21.48
N GLY A 22 7.98 -6.15 -22.28
CA GLY A 22 8.71 -5.95 -23.53
C GLY A 22 10.10 -5.37 -23.23
N ASP A 23 10.40 -4.22 -23.81
CA ASP A 23 11.66 -3.49 -23.61
C ASP A 23 11.58 -2.46 -22.47
N GLU A 24 10.43 -2.31 -21.82
CA GLU A 24 10.26 -1.42 -20.69
C GLU A 24 10.66 -2.13 -19.39
N HIS A 25 11.45 -1.44 -18.56
CA HIS A 25 11.81 -1.89 -17.22
C HIS A 25 11.27 -0.91 -16.20
N TYR A 26 10.59 -1.41 -15.16
CA TYR A 26 10.08 -0.59 -14.08
C TYR A 26 10.29 -1.28 -12.73
N SER A 27 10.48 -0.46 -11.70
CA SER A 27 10.53 -0.86 -10.31
C SER A 27 9.30 -0.29 -9.58
N VAL A 28 8.68 -1.11 -8.74
CA VAL A 28 7.67 -0.64 -7.78
C VAL A 28 8.25 -0.76 -6.39
N HIS A 29 8.20 0.31 -5.63
CA HIS A 29 8.72 0.38 -4.27
C HIS A 29 7.57 0.49 -3.29
N LEU A 30 7.51 -0.44 -2.33
CA LEU A 30 6.62 -0.34 -1.19
C LEU A 30 7.37 0.42 -0.10
N VAL A 31 6.84 1.55 0.34
CA VAL A 31 7.49 2.45 1.30
C VAL A 31 6.62 2.60 2.53
N GLN A 32 7.18 2.32 3.71
CA GLN A 32 6.50 2.61 4.97
C GLN A 32 6.37 4.13 5.13
N CYS A 33 5.19 4.59 5.53
CA CYS A 33 4.91 6.00 5.75
C CYS A 33 4.24 6.19 7.10
N ASP A 34 4.62 7.25 7.81
CA ASP A 34 3.86 7.76 8.94
C ASP A 34 2.91 8.86 8.47
N TRP A 35 1.73 8.91 9.07
CA TRP A 35 0.74 9.92 8.81
C TRP A 35 -0.13 10.13 10.06
N SER A 36 -0.73 11.31 10.17
CA SER A 36 -1.39 11.75 11.42
C SER A 36 -2.82 12.26 11.22
N ARG A 37 -3.41 11.98 10.06
CA ARG A 37 -4.81 12.34 9.76
C ARG A 37 -5.73 11.15 9.99
N ASP A 38 -6.94 11.45 10.46
CA ASP A 38 -8.00 10.45 10.54
C ASP A 38 -8.42 10.02 9.12
N LEU A 39 -8.70 8.73 8.91
CA LEU A 39 -9.17 8.20 7.62
C LEU A 39 -10.42 8.93 7.11
N GLU A 40 -11.32 9.30 8.02
CA GLU A 40 -12.56 10.05 7.71
C GLU A 40 -12.29 11.45 7.13
N SER A 41 -11.07 11.98 7.31
CA SER A 41 -10.67 13.29 6.78
C SER A 41 -10.11 13.24 5.36
N ILE A 42 -10.00 12.04 4.77
CA ILE A 42 -9.52 11.86 3.40
C ILE A 42 -10.63 12.26 2.41
N CYS A 43 -10.28 13.12 1.45
CA CYS A 43 -11.17 13.49 0.37
C CYS A 43 -11.11 12.43 -0.73
N LEU A 44 -12.19 11.66 -0.89
CA LEU A 44 -12.35 10.66 -1.95
C LEU A 44 -13.18 11.23 -3.10
N ASN A 45 -12.86 10.81 -4.33
CA ASN A 45 -13.65 11.09 -5.52
C ASN A 45 -14.85 10.14 -5.63
N ALA A 46 -15.74 10.41 -6.59
CA ALA A 46 -16.85 9.52 -6.88
C ALA A 46 -16.35 8.12 -7.28
N HIS A 47 -16.88 7.09 -6.62
CA HIS A 47 -16.53 5.66 -6.78
C HIS A 47 -15.19 5.21 -6.16
N GLU A 48 -14.59 6.04 -5.31
CA GLU A 48 -13.46 5.61 -4.48
C GLU A 48 -13.94 5.15 -3.10
N THR A 49 -13.22 4.18 -2.52
CA THR A 49 -13.41 3.73 -1.14
C THR A 49 -12.04 3.56 -0.49
N ILE A 50 -11.98 3.72 0.83
CA ILE A 50 -10.77 3.49 1.61
C ILE A 50 -11.11 2.68 2.85
N ALA A 51 -10.22 1.76 3.20
CA ALA A 51 -10.29 0.97 4.42
C ALA A 51 -8.89 0.86 5.03
N ALA A 52 -8.82 0.94 6.36
CA ALA A 52 -7.67 0.45 7.08
C ALA A 52 -7.88 -1.04 7.36
N VAL A 53 -6.85 -1.83 7.08
CA VAL A 53 -6.87 -3.28 7.22
C VAL A 53 -5.71 -3.70 8.10
N ASP A 54 -5.97 -4.62 9.01
CA ASP A 54 -4.98 -5.33 9.79
C ASP A 54 -5.11 -6.84 9.56
N GLU A 55 -4.28 -7.63 10.24
CA GLU A 55 -4.27 -9.10 10.17
C GLU A 55 -5.60 -9.78 10.59
N HIS A 56 -6.52 -9.03 11.20
CA HIS A 56 -7.83 -9.52 11.63
C HIS A 56 -8.98 -8.94 10.81
N THR A 57 -8.70 -8.02 9.90
CA THR A 57 -9.70 -7.36 9.09
C THR A 57 -10.01 -8.22 7.86
N GLU A 58 -11.24 -8.75 7.78
CA GLU A 58 -11.73 -9.37 6.55
C GLU A 58 -11.88 -8.28 5.48
N VAL A 59 -11.02 -8.33 4.46
CA VAL A 59 -11.07 -7.41 3.32
C VAL A 59 -12.09 -7.92 2.32
N ASP A 60 -13.20 -7.20 2.15
CA ASP A 60 -14.22 -7.50 1.14
C ASP A 60 -13.73 -7.04 -0.24
N GLY A 61 -12.79 -7.79 -0.82
CA GLY A 61 -12.17 -7.46 -2.11
C GLY A 61 -10.95 -8.31 -2.43
N GLU A 62 -10.55 -8.31 -3.71
CA GLU A 62 -9.30 -8.93 -4.16
C GLU A 62 -8.24 -7.87 -4.37
N TRP A 63 -7.03 -8.12 -3.86
CA TRP A 63 -5.88 -7.27 -4.15
C TRP A 63 -5.56 -7.30 -5.64
N ALA A 64 -5.45 -6.11 -6.24
CA ALA A 64 -5.20 -5.98 -7.67
C ALA A 64 -3.74 -6.33 -8.02
N GLY A 65 -3.53 -7.46 -8.71
CA GLY A 65 -2.24 -7.81 -9.29
C GLY A 65 -1.08 -7.76 -8.28
N ARG A 66 -0.23 -6.74 -8.37
CA ARG A 66 1.00 -6.59 -7.56
C ARG A 66 0.73 -6.26 -6.11
N ASP A 67 -0.40 -5.63 -5.84
CA ASP A 67 -0.75 -5.23 -4.48
C ASP A 67 -0.98 -6.48 -3.62
N GLY A 68 -1.38 -7.61 -4.23
CA GLY A 68 -1.47 -8.90 -3.56
C GLY A 68 -0.10 -9.49 -3.20
N GLU A 69 0.90 -9.37 -4.09
CA GLU A 69 2.28 -9.78 -3.80
C GLU A 69 2.86 -8.94 -2.64
N MET A 70 2.57 -7.64 -2.62
CA MET A 70 3.03 -6.71 -1.59
C MET A 70 2.33 -6.95 -0.25
N HIS A 71 1.02 -7.15 -0.25
CA HIS A 71 0.24 -7.47 0.95
C HIS A 71 0.74 -8.77 1.61
N ALA A 72 0.93 -9.84 0.82
CA ALA A 72 1.47 -11.10 1.34
C ALA A 72 2.86 -10.93 1.97
N HIS A 73 3.71 -10.09 1.38
CA HIS A 73 5.02 -9.78 1.92
C HIS A 73 4.93 -9.04 3.27
N ILE A 74 4.02 -8.08 3.42
CA ILE A 74 3.78 -7.37 4.69
C ILE A 74 3.34 -8.38 5.76
N THR A 75 2.35 -9.23 5.46
CA THR A 75 1.86 -10.24 6.42
C THR A 75 2.96 -11.21 6.86
N GLU A 76 3.86 -11.62 5.96
CA GLU A 76 5.00 -12.48 6.28
C GLU A 76 6.01 -11.78 7.22
N VAL A 77 6.32 -10.51 6.95
CA VAL A 77 7.25 -9.71 7.75
C VAL A 77 6.68 -9.46 9.16
N ASP A 78 5.40 -9.11 9.27
CA ASP A 78 4.74 -8.86 10.55
C ASP A 78 4.61 -10.13 11.40
N SER A 79 4.42 -11.29 10.76
CA SER A 79 4.37 -12.59 11.42
C SER A 79 5.74 -13.06 11.97
N ASN A 80 6.83 -12.37 11.60
CA ASN A 80 8.18 -12.75 11.98
C ASN A 80 9.01 -11.51 12.40
N PRO A 81 8.63 -10.86 13.53
CA PRO A 81 9.38 -9.72 14.04
C PRO A 81 10.74 -10.22 14.54
N CYS A 82 11.79 -9.90 13.81
CA CYS A 82 13.18 -10.14 14.21
C CYS A 82 13.50 -9.52 15.58
#